data_AF-A0A838GCP0-F1
#
_entry.id   AF-A0A838GCP0-F1
#
_cell.length_a   1.000
_cell.length_b   1.000
_cell.length_c   1.000
_cell.angle_alpha   90.00
_cell.angle_beta   90.00
_cell.angle_gamma   90.00
#
_symmetry.space_group_name_H-M   'P 1'
#
loop_
_entity.id
_entity.type
_entity.pdbx_description
1 polymer ?
#
loop_
_entity_poly.entity_id
_entity_poly.type
_entity_poly.pdbx_seq_one_letter_code
_entity_poly.pdbx_strand_id
1 'polypeptide(L)' 'QSITMADAVRAKGLPVALLTFAGEGHGFRMAETITRTLEAELSFYGQIFGFTPAGNIPTLRIDNLTSA' A
#
# COMPACT_ATOMS: atom_id res chain seq x y z
N GLN A 1 -8.02 3.06 -13.80
CA GLN A 1 -8.63 1.80 -13.31
C GLN A 1 -8.42 1.63 -11.80
N SER A 2 -7.19 1.76 -11.29
CA SER A 2 -6.90 1.52 -9.86
C SER A 2 -7.67 2.39 -8.86
N ILE A 3 -7.94 3.66 -9.19
CA ILE A 3 -8.70 4.57 -8.32
C ILE A 3 -10.13 4.05 -8.08
N THR A 4 -10.87 3.79 -9.17
CA THR A 4 -12.26 3.29 -9.10
C THR A 4 -12.36 1.97 -8.34
N MET A 5 -11.37 1.08 -8.52
CA MET A 5 -11.30 -0.18 -7.77
C MET A 5 -11.07 0.06 -6.28
N ALA A 6 -10.08 0.90 -5.92
CA ALA A 6 -9.78 1.22 -4.53
C ALA A 6 -10.98 1.88 -3.83
N ASP A 7 -11.68 2.78 -4.50
CA ASP A 7 -12.87 3.45 -3.96
C ASP A 7 -14.00 2.45 -3.70
N ALA A 8 -14.23 1.51 -4.63
CA ALA A 8 -15.22 0.46 -4.44
C ALA A 8 -14.89 -0.48 -3.26
N VAL A 9 -13.60 -0.82 -3.06
CA VAL A 9 -13.16 -1.62 -1.91
C VAL A 9 -13.31 -0.84 -0.61
N ARG A 10 -12.92 0.44 -0.61
CA ARG A 10 -13.06 1.34 0.55
C ARG A 10 -14.52 1.50 0.96
N ALA A 11 -15.42 1.69 0.00
CA ALA A 11 -16.85 1.83 0.23
C ALA A 11 -17.50 0.57 0.82
N LYS A 12 -16.91 -0.61 0.58
CA LYS A 12 -17.34 -1.88 1.19
C LYS A 12 -16.81 -2.08 2.62
N GLY A 13 -16.06 -1.12 3.17
CA GLY A 13 -15.47 -1.24 4.50
C GLY A 13 -14.32 -2.25 4.57
N LEU A 14 -13.74 -2.63 3.44
CA LEU A 14 -12.65 -3.61 3.39
C LEU A 14 -11.28 -2.90 3.46
N PRO A 15 -10.25 -3.55 4.05
CA PRO A 15 -8.89 -3.02 4.12
C PRO A 15 -8.34 -2.68 2.73
N VAL A 16 -7.91 -1.44 2.52
CA VAL A 16 -7.34 -1.00 1.24
C VAL A 16 -6.37 0.17 1.41
N ALA A 17 -5.34 0.21 0.59
CA ALA A 17 -4.45 1.35 0.45
C ALA A 17 -4.24 1.66 -1.05
N LEU A 18 -4.16 2.94 -1.40
CA LEU A 18 -3.84 3.40 -2.75
C LEU A 18 -2.71 4.43 -2.68
N LEU A 19 -1.61 4.13 -3.36
CA LEU A 19 -0.52 5.07 -3.59
C LEU A 19 -0.46 5.42 -5.08
N THR A 20 -0.28 6.70 -5.38
CA THR A 20 -0.11 7.20 -6.75
C THR A 20 1.15 8.03 -6.81
N PHE A 21 1.94 7.82 -7.87
CA PHE A 21 3.23 8.48 -8.04
C PHE A 21 3.17 9.37 -9.29
N ALA A 22 3.27 10.68 -9.09
CA ALA A 22 3.27 11.63 -10.19
C ALA A 22 4.57 11.49 -11.01
N GLY A 23 4.46 11.57 -12.34
CA GLY A 23 5.61 11.43 -13.25
C GLY A 23 5.98 9.98 -13.59
N GLU A 24 5.31 8.99 -12.99
CA GLU A 24 5.53 7.58 -13.25
C GLU A 24 4.41 7.00 -14.14
N GLY A 25 4.78 6.03 -14.99
CA GLY A 25 3.88 5.36 -15.94
C GLY A 25 3.69 3.87 -15.64
N HIS A 26 3.35 3.08 -16.67
CA HIS A 26 3.34 1.63 -16.53
C HIS A 26 4.79 1.11 -16.43
N GLY A 27 5.11 0.52 -15.28
CA GLY A 27 6.48 0.15 -14.92
C GLY A 27 7.23 1.35 -14.32
N PHE A 28 7.34 1.37 -13.00
CA PHE A 28 8.07 2.43 -12.28
C PHE A 28 9.56 2.39 -12.61
N ARG A 29 10.16 3.58 -12.79
CA ARG A 29 11.58 3.70 -13.17
C ARG A 29 12.41 4.46 -12.14
N MET A 30 11.82 5.38 -11.40
CA MET A 30 12.55 6.10 -10.37
C MET A 30 12.81 5.16 -9.21
N ALA A 31 14.07 5.09 -8.77
CA ALA A 31 14.47 4.22 -7.65
C ALA A 31 13.65 4.50 -6.39
N GLU A 32 13.34 5.77 -6.11
CA GLU A 32 12.51 6.18 -4.98
C GLU A 32 11.09 5.59 -5.06
N THR A 33 10.44 5.64 -6.23
CA THR A 33 9.12 5.04 -6.44
C THR A 33 9.15 3.53 -6.23
N ILE A 34 10.17 2.86 -6.77
CA ILE A 34 10.33 1.42 -6.66
C ILE A 34 10.50 1.03 -5.18
N THR A 35 11.43 1.69 -4.47
CA THR A 35 11.65 1.46 -3.04
C THR A 35 10.37 1.70 -2.24
N ARG A 36 9.71 2.85 -2.46
CA ARG A 36 8.49 3.19 -1.72
C ARG A 36 7.35 2.19 -1.95
N THR A 37 7.24 1.65 -3.16
CA THR A 37 6.25 0.62 -3.51
C THR A 37 6.54 -0.69 -2.79
N LEU A 38 7.79 -1.17 -2.81
CA LEU A 38 8.19 -2.40 -2.12
C LEU A 38 8.03 -2.29 -0.60
N GLU A 39 8.39 -1.14 -0.02
CA GLU A 39 8.18 -0.86 1.40
C GLU A 39 6.69 -0.84 1.77
N ALA A 40 5.86 -0.20 0.95
CA ALA A 40 4.41 -0.16 1.15
C ALA A 40 3.81 -1.57 1.11
N GLU A 41 4.20 -2.36 0.11
CA GLU A 41 3.76 -3.75 -0.07
C GLU A 41 4.16 -4.62 1.13
N LEU A 42 5.42 -4.54 1.56
CA LEU A 42 5.89 -5.32 2.71
C LEU A 42 5.21 -4.90 4.01
N SER A 43 4.99 -3.59 4.22
CA SER A 43 4.23 -3.08 5.36
C SER A 43 2.77 -3.54 5.33
N PHE A 44 2.16 -3.62 4.15
CA PHE A 44 0.81 -4.14 3.98
C PHE A 44 0.73 -5.61 4.40
N TYR A 45 1.66 -6.44 3.94
CA TYR A 45 1.73 -7.85 4.34
C TYR A 45 1.97 -8.02 5.84
N GLY A 46 2.85 -7.22 6.44
CA GLY A 46 3.10 -7.26 7.88
C GLY A 46 1.84 -7.01 8.69
N GLN A 47 1.07 -5.98 8.31
CA GLN A 47 -0.18 -5.61 8.99
C GLN A 47 -1.29 -6.65 8.79
N ILE A 48 -1.42 -7.23 7.59
CA ILE A 48 -2.49 -8.20 7.28
C ILE A 48 -2.17 -9.60 7.83
N PHE A 49 -0.91 -10.04 7.77
CA PHE A 49 -0.49 -11.38 8.20
C PHE A 49 0.07 -11.42 9.63
N GLY A 50 0.12 -10.28 10.33
CA GLY A 50 0.48 -10.23 11.75
C GLY A 50 1.97 -10.41 12.03
N PHE A 51 2.85 -9.91 11.16
CA PHE A 51 4.30 -9.90 11.40
C PHE A 51 4.88 -8.49 11.29
N THR A 52 6.03 -8.28 11.92
CA THR A 52 6.78 -7.03 11.81
C THR A 52 7.85 -7.17 10.73
N PRO A 53 7.81 -6.37 9.64
CA PRO A 53 8.88 -6.35 8.65
C PRO A 53 10.25 -6.06 9.28
N ALA A 54 11.30 -6.72 8.79
CA ALA A 54 12.66 -6.43 9.20
C ALA A 54 13.12 -5.08 8.65
N GLY A 55 13.94 -4.35 9.42
CA GLY A 55 14.49 -3.05 9.05
C GLY A 55 13.57 -1.87 9.39
N ASN A 56 13.94 -0.69 8.93
CA ASN A 56 13.20 0.55 9.18
C ASN A 56 12.21 0.82 8.05
N ILE A 57 11.13 0.02 7.99
CA ILE A 57 10.11 0.13 6.94
C ILE A 57 8.99 1.06 7.42
N PRO A 58 8.66 2.14 6.68
CA PRO A 58 7.56 3.01 7.03
C PRO A 58 6.21 2.27 7.06
N THR A 59 5.43 2.47 8.12
CA THR A 59 4.08 1.88 8.23
C THR A 59 3.16 2.47 7.17
N LEU A 60 2.63 1.63 6.29
CA LEU A 60 1.61 2.02 5.33
C LEU A 60 0.27 2.25 6.04
N ARG A 61 -0.36 3.39 5.80
CA ARG A 61 -1.75 3.61 6.18
C ARG A 61 -2.67 2.74 5.33
N ILE A 62 -3.45 1.89 5.98
CA ILE A 62 -4.48 1.06 5.34
C ILE A 62 -5.84 1.55 5.82
N ASP A 63 -6.66 2.03 4.89
CA ASP A 63 -8.03 2.43 5.21
C ASP A 63 -8.85 1.19 5.58
N ASN A 64 -9.76 1.33 6.55
CA ASN A 64 -10.61 0.26 7.08
C ASN A 64 -9.86 -0.95 7.69
N LEU A 65 -8.57 -0.81 8.03
CA LEU A 65 -7.89 -1.82 8.82
C LEU A 65 -8.32 -1.69 10.29
N THR A 66 -9.28 -2.50 10.71
CA THR A 66 -9.57 -2.71 12.13
C THR A 66 -8.55 -3.67 12.72
N SER A 67 -7.95 -3.31 13.86
CA SER A 67 -7.28 -4.29 14.71
C SER A 67 -8.30 -5.34 15.12
N ALA A 68 -8.00 -6.61 14.85
CA ALA A 68 -8.72 -7.74 15.44
C ALA A 68 -8.52 -7.78 16.95
#